data_AF-A0A5K1K596-F1
#
_entry.id   AF-A0A5K1K596-F1
#
_cell.length_a   1.000
_cell.length_b   1.000
_cell.length_c   1.000
_cell.angle_alpha   90.00
_cell.angle_beta   90.00
_cell.angle_gamma   90.00
#
_symmetry.space_group_name_H-M   'P 1'
#
loop_
_entity.id
_entity.type
_entity.pdbx_description
1 polymer ?
#
loop_
_entity_poly.entity_id
_entity_poly.type
_entity_poly.pdbx_seq_one_letter_code
_entity_poly.pdbx_strand_id
1 'polypeptide(L)'
;MAHNHSHEGGCHDESDHHDHDHGLPEDVGYRDNLFSRIDRANVVALNVEEPGKGPEVIKPWDQRLDEDSYLESDADDQMIIRIPFTGAVKLRALLLKTGPGDQTAAKVSLFPNMEHLDFSDLEDKKPVQEFTVPQGREVGEYHVMPAKFPNVTSITLFFPASQGADTTRIYYVGFLGQWSERKFEPVLTVYESKPNLADHDKIQGMNENWSTPASGS
;
A
#
# COMPACT_ATOMS: atom_id res chain seq x y z
N MET A 1 -62.66 1.46 44.73
CA MET A 1 -61.97 2.77 44.65
C MET A 1 -61.18 2.77 43.36
N ALA A 2 -61.54 3.70 42.47
CA ALA A 2 -60.92 3.91 41.17
C ALA A 2 -59.54 4.53 41.33
N HIS A 3 -58.59 4.15 40.48
CA HIS A 3 -57.64 5.08 39.89
C HIS A 3 -57.29 4.58 38.47
N ASN A 4 -57.83 5.32 37.50
CA ASN A 4 -57.47 5.33 36.10
C ASN A 4 -56.26 6.25 35.93
N HIS A 5 -55.24 5.85 35.17
CA HIS A 5 -54.43 6.80 34.41
C HIS A 5 -54.08 6.19 33.04
N SER A 6 -54.48 6.93 32.01
CA SER A 6 -54.45 6.58 30.59
C SER A 6 -53.11 6.89 29.94
N HIS A 7 -52.86 6.16 28.85
CA HIS A 7 -51.84 6.32 27.80
C HIS A 7 -51.61 7.76 27.32
N GLU A 8 -50.35 8.13 27.05
CA GLU A 8 -49.93 8.80 25.82
C GLU A 8 -48.40 8.75 25.66
N GLY A 9 -47.90 8.59 24.43
CA GLY A 9 -46.48 8.74 24.10
C GLY A 9 -45.93 7.59 23.27
N GLY A 10 -46.20 7.60 21.96
CA GLY A 10 -45.48 6.78 20.99
C GLY A 10 -44.10 7.37 20.69
N CYS A 11 -43.13 6.50 20.48
CA CYS A 11 -41.93 6.77 19.70
C CYS A 11 -41.46 5.44 19.11
N HIS A 12 -41.27 5.46 17.78
CA HIS A 12 -40.51 4.47 17.03
C HIS A 12 -39.23 4.14 17.78
N ASP A 13 -39.03 2.87 18.12
CA ASP A 13 -37.69 2.33 18.21
C ASP A 13 -37.44 1.69 16.86
N GLU A 14 -36.80 2.45 15.97
CA GLU A 14 -36.18 1.91 14.77
C GLU A 14 -35.26 0.81 15.25
N SER A 15 -35.60 -0.43 14.89
CA SER A 15 -34.70 -1.57 14.96
C SER A 15 -33.52 -1.26 14.04
N ASP A 16 -32.55 -0.52 14.58
CA ASP A 16 -31.22 -0.40 14.03
C ASP A 16 -30.64 -1.80 14.03
N HIS A 17 -30.78 -2.44 12.86
CA HIS A 17 -29.94 -3.52 12.42
C HIS A 17 -28.50 -3.05 12.56
N HIS A 18 -27.91 -3.29 13.74
CA HIS A 18 -26.48 -3.43 13.84
C HIS A 18 -26.12 -4.61 12.95
N ASP A 19 -25.73 -4.29 11.71
CA ASP A 19 -24.93 -5.17 10.85
C ASP A 19 -23.71 -5.57 11.68
N HIS A 20 -23.85 -6.70 12.38
CA HIS A 20 -22.74 -7.43 12.92
C HIS A 20 -21.98 -7.98 11.71
N ASP A 21 -21.03 -7.19 11.21
CA ASP A 21 -20.04 -7.61 10.23
C ASP A 21 -19.30 -8.83 10.82
N HIS A 22 -19.74 -10.01 10.39
CA HIS A 22 -19.30 -11.28 10.90
C HIS A 22 -17.91 -11.59 10.35
N GLY A 23 -16.91 -11.58 11.23
CA GLY A 23 -15.87 -12.60 11.14
C GLY A 23 -14.44 -12.19 11.37
N LEU A 24 -14.09 -11.58 12.50
CA LEU A 24 -12.70 -11.59 13.00
C LEU A 24 -12.73 -12.11 14.45
N PRO A 25 -11.81 -13.03 14.85
CA PRO A 25 -11.64 -13.37 16.26
C PRO A 25 -11.41 -12.08 17.05
N GLU A 26 -12.01 -11.92 18.24
CA GLU A 26 -11.80 -10.72 19.08
C GLU A 26 -10.32 -10.44 19.40
N ASP A 27 -9.46 -11.47 19.30
CA ASP A 27 -7.99 -11.38 19.42
C ASP A 27 -7.32 -10.64 18.24
N VAL A 28 -7.88 -10.73 17.04
CA VAL A 28 -7.40 -10.00 15.85
C VAL A 28 -8.25 -8.75 15.71
N GLY A 29 -7.93 -7.73 16.51
CA GLY A 29 -8.71 -6.50 16.59
C GLY A 29 -9.08 -5.95 15.20
N TYR A 30 -10.38 -5.91 14.91
CA TYR A 30 -10.98 -5.39 13.67
C TYR A 30 -10.37 -4.06 13.20
N ARG A 31 -9.92 -3.25 14.15
CA ARG A 31 -9.34 -1.92 13.92
C ARG A 31 -7.98 -1.93 13.22
N ASP A 32 -7.26 -3.05 13.27
CA ASP A 32 -5.93 -3.13 12.69
C ASP A 32 -5.93 -3.72 11.27
N ASN A 33 -7.05 -4.28 10.78
CA ASN A 33 -7.07 -4.90 9.46
C ASN A 33 -6.97 -3.83 8.35
N LEU A 34 -6.08 -4.06 7.39
CA LEU A 34 -5.77 -3.11 6.32
C LEU A 34 -6.41 -3.46 4.97
N PHE A 35 -7.30 -4.46 4.90
CA PHE A 35 -7.91 -4.92 3.64
C PHE A 35 -8.55 -3.77 2.85
N SER A 36 -9.38 -2.96 3.50
CA SER A 36 -10.05 -1.80 2.88
C SER A 36 -9.10 -0.63 2.54
N ARG A 37 -7.85 -0.69 3.00
CA ARG A 37 -6.83 0.36 2.83
C ARG A 37 -5.82 0.02 1.76
N ILE A 38 -5.90 -1.16 1.14
CA ILE A 38 -5.03 -1.58 0.04
C ILE A 38 -5.61 -1.09 -1.29
N ASP A 39 -4.75 -0.50 -2.12
CA ASP A 39 -5.09 -0.15 -3.49
C ASP A 39 -4.92 -1.38 -4.39
N ARG A 40 -5.95 -2.23 -4.38
CA ARG A 40 -5.96 -3.50 -5.10
C ARG A 40 -5.85 -3.35 -6.61
N ALA A 41 -6.27 -2.22 -7.18
CA ALA A 41 -6.21 -1.98 -8.63
C ALA A 41 -4.78 -1.77 -9.13
N ASN A 42 -3.88 -1.33 -8.26
CA ASN A 42 -2.48 -1.05 -8.58
C ASN A 42 -1.51 -2.08 -7.98
N VAL A 43 -2.02 -3.24 -7.54
CA VAL A 43 -1.18 -4.38 -7.15
C VAL A 43 -0.48 -4.93 -8.39
N VAL A 44 0.81 -5.18 -8.25
CA VAL A 44 1.64 -5.73 -9.32
C VAL A 44 2.30 -7.00 -8.81
N ALA A 45 2.21 -8.09 -9.56
CA ALA A 45 2.96 -9.30 -9.30
C ALA A 45 3.88 -9.61 -10.48
N LEU A 46 5.11 -10.07 -10.18
CA LEU A 46 6.13 -10.43 -11.15
C LEU A 46 6.46 -11.92 -11.02
N ASN A 47 6.79 -12.55 -12.15
CA ASN A 47 6.99 -14.00 -12.30
C ASN A 47 5.76 -14.81 -11.85
N VAL A 48 4.60 -14.49 -12.43
CA VAL A 48 3.32 -15.16 -12.14
C VAL A 48 2.73 -15.72 -13.43
N GLU A 49 2.10 -16.90 -13.35
CA GLU A 49 1.60 -17.66 -14.51
C GLU A 49 0.69 -16.81 -15.41
N GLU A 50 -0.17 -15.99 -14.80
CA GLU A 50 -1.07 -15.10 -15.51
C GLU A 50 -0.76 -13.63 -15.20
N PRO A 51 -0.26 -12.86 -16.19
CA PRO A 51 -0.02 -11.43 -16.01
C PRO A 51 -1.28 -10.66 -15.59
N GLY A 52 -1.16 -9.79 -14.59
CA GLY A 52 -2.29 -9.02 -14.06
C GLY A 52 -3.05 -9.71 -12.93
N LYS A 53 -2.69 -10.95 -12.58
CA LYS A 53 -3.04 -11.58 -11.30
C LYS A 53 -2.20 -11.02 -10.16
N GLY A 54 -2.73 -11.10 -8.95
CA GLY A 54 -2.19 -10.52 -7.72
C GLY A 54 -3.29 -10.01 -6.77
N PRO A 55 -4.25 -9.21 -7.23
CA PRO A 55 -5.32 -8.71 -6.35
C PRO A 55 -6.20 -9.82 -5.74
N GLU A 56 -6.33 -10.97 -6.41
CA GLU A 56 -7.19 -12.08 -5.97
C GLU A 56 -6.70 -12.80 -4.71
N VAL A 57 -5.40 -12.73 -4.39
CA VAL A 57 -4.88 -13.25 -3.11
C VAL A 57 -5.07 -12.24 -1.97
N ILE A 58 -5.46 -11.01 -2.26
CA ILE A 58 -5.82 -10.01 -1.24
C ILE A 58 -7.32 -10.12 -1.00
N LYS A 59 -7.68 -10.94 -0.01
CA LYS A 59 -9.07 -11.26 0.31
C LYS A 59 -9.51 -10.61 1.65
N PRO A 60 -10.83 -10.43 1.87
CA PRO A 60 -11.37 -10.22 3.20
C PRO A 60 -10.93 -11.33 4.16
N TRP A 61 -10.91 -11.05 5.46
CA TRP A 61 -10.44 -12.02 6.44
C TRP A 61 -11.36 -13.25 6.55
N ASP A 62 -12.67 -13.10 6.36
CA ASP A 62 -13.63 -14.21 6.29
C ASP A 62 -13.30 -15.21 5.17
N GLN A 63 -12.76 -14.72 4.05
CA GLN A 63 -12.35 -15.52 2.88
C GLN A 63 -10.89 -15.97 2.91
N ARG A 64 -10.14 -15.76 4.01
CA ARG A 64 -8.71 -16.10 4.07
C ARG A 64 -8.37 -17.58 3.88
N LEU A 65 -9.36 -18.47 4.08
CA LEU A 65 -9.23 -19.91 3.93
C LEU A 65 -9.72 -20.42 2.57
N ASP A 66 -10.28 -19.54 1.75
CA ASP A 66 -10.66 -19.85 0.38
C ASP A 66 -9.42 -20.19 -0.45
N GLU A 67 -9.38 -21.41 -1.00
CA GLU A 67 -8.29 -21.91 -1.85
C GLU A 67 -8.68 -21.93 -3.35
N ASP A 68 -9.88 -21.45 -3.72
CA ASP A 68 -10.35 -21.42 -5.11
C ASP A 68 -9.58 -20.39 -5.96
N SER A 69 -9.20 -19.26 -5.36
CA SER A 69 -8.33 -18.25 -5.98
C SER A 69 -6.94 -18.27 -5.36
N TYR A 70 -5.91 -18.33 -6.22
CA TYR A 70 -4.50 -18.33 -5.83
C TYR A 70 -3.63 -17.63 -6.87
N LEU A 71 -2.41 -17.29 -6.45
CA LEU A 71 -1.34 -16.80 -7.29
C LEU A 71 -0.22 -17.84 -7.32
N GLU A 72 0.22 -18.23 -8.52
CA GLU A 72 1.28 -19.21 -8.74
C GLU A 72 2.37 -18.61 -9.63
N SER A 73 3.62 -19.00 -9.37
CA SER A 73 4.76 -18.55 -10.17
C SER A 73 4.85 -19.29 -11.50
N ASP A 74 5.36 -18.62 -12.55
CA ASP A 74 5.33 -19.12 -13.94
C ASP A 74 6.54 -20.01 -14.29
N ALA A 75 7.75 -19.43 -14.27
CA ALA A 75 8.94 -20.08 -14.81
C ALA A 75 9.77 -20.80 -13.73
N ASP A 76 9.83 -20.22 -12.54
CA ASP A 76 10.60 -20.70 -11.39
C ASP A 76 9.83 -20.39 -10.10
N ASP A 77 10.39 -20.76 -8.95
CA ASP A 77 9.73 -20.65 -7.66
C ASP A 77 9.90 -19.29 -6.97
N GLN A 78 10.48 -18.31 -7.65
CA GLN A 78 10.64 -16.94 -7.15
C GLN A 78 9.49 -16.05 -7.59
N MET A 79 9.02 -15.17 -6.70
CA MET A 79 7.91 -14.26 -7.01
C MET A 79 8.05 -12.94 -6.26
N ILE A 80 7.63 -11.85 -6.90
CA ILE A 80 7.51 -10.54 -6.26
C ILE A 80 6.05 -10.11 -6.28
N ILE A 81 5.53 -9.63 -5.16
CA ILE A 81 4.21 -8.99 -5.06
C ILE A 81 4.35 -7.59 -4.47
N ARG A 82 4.00 -6.57 -5.24
CA ARG A 82 3.99 -5.17 -4.82
C ARG A 82 2.58 -4.70 -4.52
N ILE A 83 2.37 -4.24 -3.29
CA ILE A 83 1.05 -3.93 -2.75
C ILE A 83 1.04 -2.47 -2.28
N PRO A 84 0.43 -1.55 -3.05
CA PRO A 84 0.25 -0.17 -2.63
C PRO A 84 -0.88 -0.04 -1.61
N PHE A 85 -0.73 0.93 -0.71
CA PHE A 85 -1.78 1.36 0.21
C PHE A 85 -2.36 2.70 -0.24
N THR A 86 -3.62 2.93 0.10
CA THR A 86 -4.38 4.18 -0.15
C THR A 86 -3.91 5.37 0.70
N GLY A 87 -2.96 5.16 1.61
CA GLY A 87 -2.43 6.19 2.52
C GLY A 87 -1.17 5.70 3.22
N ALA A 88 -0.79 6.37 4.31
CA ALA A 88 0.37 5.96 5.10
C ALA A 88 -0.04 4.90 6.12
N VAL A 89 0.72 3.82 6.22
CA VAL A 89 0.46 2.72 7.15
C VAL A 89 1.64 2.53 8.09
N LYS A 90 1.35 2.52 9.39
CA LYS A 90 2.26 1.96 10.39
C LYS A 90 2.01 0.46 10.48
N LEU A 91 2.86 -0.33 9.85
CA LEU A 91 2.68 -1.77 9.72
C LEU A 91 2.99 -2.49 11.05
N ARG A 92 2.13 -3.43 11.44
CA ARG A 92 2.28 -4.27 12.63
C ARG A 92 2.55 -5.73 12.29
N ALA A 93 1.81 -6.29 11.33
CA ALA A 93 1.99 -7.69 10.92
C ALA A 93 1.63 -7.92 9.46
N LEU A 94 2.27 -8.94 8.87
CA LEU A 94 1.89 -9.57 7.61
C LEU A 94 1.12 -10.86 7.92
N LEU A 95 0.00 -11.06 7.24
CA LEU A 95 -0.80 -12.28 7.28
C LEU A 95 -0.61 -13.00 5.95
N LEU A 96 -0.19 -14.26 5.98
CA LEU A 96 0.21 -14.96 4.76
C LEU A 96 -0.18 -16.43 4.80
N LYS A 97 -0.77 -16.93 3.71
CA LYS A 97 -1.05 -18.35 3.46
C LYS A 97 -0.42 -18.76 2.13
N THR A 98 0.51 -19.70 2.18
CA THR A 98 1.24 -20.23 1.01
C THR A 98 1.14 -21.75 0.97
N GLY A 99 1.47 -22.38 -0.16
CA GLY A 99 1.46 -23.85 -0.32
C GLY A 99 0.45 -24.35 -1.35
N PRO A 100 -0.04 -25.61 -1.24
CA PRO A 100 0.21 -26.58 -0.18
C PRO A 100 1.54 -27.34 -0.36
N GLY A 101 1.97 -28.03 0.69
CA GLY A 101 3.09 -28.95 0.60
C GLY A 101 4.38 -28.24 0.21
N ASP A 102 5.08 -28.74 -0.79
CA ASP A 102 6.39 -28.24 -1.18
C ASP A 102 6.31 -26.91 -1.96
N GLN A 103 5.12 -26.54 -2.45
CA GLN A 103 4.85 -25.21 -3.05
C GLN A 103 4.77 -24.08 -2.02
N THR A 104 4.94 -24.39 -0.74
CA THR A 104 4.96 -23.39 0.34
C THR A 104 6.20 -22.54 0.15
N ALA A 105 6.04 -21.22 0.10
CA ALA A 105 7.20 -20.32 0.11
C ALA A 105 8.12 -20.66 1.30
N ALA A 106 9.43 -20.70 1.10
CA ALA A 106 10.39 -20.96 2.18
C ALA A 106 10.57 -19.74 3.09
N LYS A 107 10.53 -18.55 2.49
CA LYS A 107 10.74 -17.26 3.16
C LYS A 107 9.91 -16.17 2.51
N VAL A 108 9.71 -15.09 3.25
CA VAL A 108 9.19 -13.83 2.72
C VAL A 108 10.06 -12.67 3.19
N SER A 109 10.48 -11.84 2.24
CA SER A 109 11.36 -10.68 2.47
C SER A 109 10.57 -9.40 2.17
N LEU A 110 10.61 -8.44 3.11
CA LEU A 110 9.78 -7.24 3.08
C LEU A 110 10.59 -5.99 2.73
N PHE A 111 10.12 -5.26 1.72
CA PHE A 111 10.71 -4.00 1.27
C PHE A 111 9.63 -2.89 1.23
N PRO A 112 9.62 -1.96 2.19
CA PRO A 112 8.66 -0.86 2.19
C PRO A 112 9.08 0.26 1.22
N ASN A 113 8.09 0.89 0.58
CA ASN A 113 8.19 2.12 -0.21
C ASN A 113 9.15 2.04 -1.40
N MET A 114 9.18 0.90 -2.09
CA MET A 114 9.96 0.70 -3.32
C MET A 114 9.01 0.65 -4.52
N GLU A 115 9.01 1.69 -5.36
CA GLU A 115 8.02 1.80 -6.45
C GLU A 115 8.32 0.91 -7.67
N HIS A 116 9.56 0.42 -7.82
CA HIS A 116 10.00 -0.38 -8.97
C HIS A 116 11.09 -1.38 -8.54
N LEU A 117 10.77 -2.24 -7.58
CA LEU A 117 11.69 -3.30 -7.18
C LEU A 117 11.49 -4.53 -8.05
N ASP A 118 12.51 -4.85 -8.83
CA ASP A 118 12.58 -6.01 -9.72
C ASP A 118 13.67 -6.99 -9.23
N PHE A 119 13.81 -8.14 -9.90
CA PHE A 119 14.75 -9.19 -9.47
C PHE A 119 16.22 -8.76 -9.49
N SER A 120 16.61 -7.87 -10.42
CA SER A 120 17.98 -7.30 -10.45
C SER A 120 18.28 -6.43 -9.23
N ASP A 121 17.29 -5.68 -8.73
CA ASP A 121 17.46 -4.80 -7.57
C ASP A 121 17.66 -5.58 -6.26
N LEU A 122 17.17 -6.82 -6.20
CA LEU A 122 17.26 -7.69 -5.03
C LEU A 122 18.69 -8.16 -4.74
N GLU A 123 19.60 -8.10 -5.72
CA GLU A 123 21.01 -8.45 -5.52
C GLU A 123 21.74 -7.42 -4.64
N ASP A 124 21.36 -6.14 -4.77
CA ASP A 124 22.01 -5.02 -4.07
C ASP A 124 21.21 -4.52 -2.86
N LYS A 125 19.89 -4.70 -2.86
CA LYS A 125 19.00 -4.18 -1.81
C LYS A 125 18.74 -5.21 -0.73
N LYS A 126 18.96 -4.80 0.52
CA LYS A 126 18.66 -5.64 1.68
C LYS A 126 17.19 -5.47 2.10
N PRO A 127 16.47 -6.56 2.38
CA PRO A 127 15.14 -6.48 2.97
C PRO A 127 15.20 -5.85 4.36
N VAL A 128 14.16 -5.11 4.71
CA VAL A 128 14.05 -4.44 6.02
C VAL A 128 13.79 -5.46 7.13
N GLN A 129 13.02 -6.49 6.79
CA GLN A 129 12.73 -7.64 7.65
C GLN A 129 12.41 -8.85 6.77
N GLU A 130 12.76 -10.05 7.26
CA GLU A 130 12.51 -11.32 6.60
C GLU A 130 11.95 -12.32 7.60
N PHE A 131 11.14 -13.26 7.10
CA PHE A 131 10.59 -14.34 7.89
C PHE A 131 10.75 -15.67 7.18
N THR A 132 11.08 -16.71 7.94
CA THR A 132 10.93 -18.09 7.49
C THR A 132 9.45 -18.46 7.57
N VAL A 133 8.92 -19.02 6.50
CA VAL A 133 7.53 -19.43 6.42
C VAL A 133 7.47 -20.94 6.72
N PRO A 134 6.85 -21.38 7.83
CA PRO A 134 6.71 -22.80 8.11
C PRO A 134 5.70 -23.42 7.15
N GLN A 135 5.92 -24.69 6.80
CA GLN A 135 4.94 -25.48 6.08
C GLN A 135 3.67 -25.65 6.92
N GLY A 136 2.52 -25.32 6.36
CA GLY A 136 1.24 -25.38 7.05
C GLY A 136 0.07 -25.06 6.13
N ARG A 137 -1.16 -25.30 6.61
CA ARG A 137 -2.39 -24.91 5.90
C ARG A 137 -3.09 -23.70 6.52
N GLU A 138 -2.63 -23.25 7.69
CA GLU A 138 -3.21 -22.09 8.37
C GLU A 138 -2.59 -20.78 7.86
N VAL A 139 -3.24 -19.65 8.16
CA VAL A 139 -2.70 -18.32 7.87
C VAL A 139 -1.63 -18.01 8.92
N GLY A 140 -0.40 -17.80 8.49
CA GLY A 140 0.68 -17.37 9.37
C GLY A 140 0.62 -15.86 9.65
N GLU A 141 0.80 -15.47 10.90
CA GLU A 141 0.93 -14.06 11.32
C GLU A 141 2.39 -13.72 11.65
N TYR A 142 2.97 -12.83 10.84
CA TYR A 142 4.36 -12.42 10.91
C TYR A 142 4.47 -10.99 11.43
N HIS A 143 4.82 -10.87 12.71
CA HIS A 143 4.95 -9.58 13.36
C HIS A 143 6.21 -8.83 12.89
N VAL A 144 6.00 -7.65 12.29
CA VAL A 144 7.10 -6.75 11.93
C VAL A 144 7.48 -5.87 13.10
N MET A 145 8.67 -5.26 13.05
CA MET A 145 9.06 -4.21 14.01
C MET A 145 8.45 -2.88 13.56
N PRO A 146 7.42 -2.31 14.22
CA PRO A 146 6.72 -1.14 13.70
C PRO A 146 7.61 0.10 13.54
N ALA A 147 8.71 0.17 14.31
CA ALA A 147 9.72 1.23 14.18
C ALA A 147 10.45 1.22 12.82
N LYS A 148 10.52 0.07 12.15
CA LYS A 148 11.07 -0.07 10.79
C LYS A 148 10.03 0.19 9.69
N PHE A 149 8.75 0.21 10.05
CA PHE A 149 7.62 0.37 9.13
C PHE A 149 6.63 1.46 9.58
N PRO A 150 7.06 2.71 9.89
CA PRO A 150 6.18 3.72 10.47
C PRO A 150 5.24 4.40 9.46
N ASN A 151 5.67 4.54 8.19
CA ASN A 151 4.96 5.27 7.14
C ASN A 151 5.08 4.52 5.79
N VAL A 152 4.51 3.32 5.74
CA VAL A 152 4.50 2.46 4.56
C VAL A 152 3.35 2.90 3.63
N THR A 153 3.69 3.34 2.43
CA THR A 153 2.74 3.66 1.35
C THR A 153 2.65 2.54 0.32
N SER A 154 3.69 1.71 0.21
CA SER A 154 3.68 0.46 -0.55
C SER A 154 4.56 -0.56 0.14
N ILE A 155 4.22 -1.84 0.02
CA ILE A 155 5.03 -2.94 0.53
C ILE A 155 5.29 -3.92 -0.61
N THR A 156 6.56 -4.25 -0.82
CA THR A 156 6.96 -5.30 -1.75
C THR A 156 7.32 -6.54 -0.94
N LEU A 157 6.66 -7.65 -1.27
CA LEU A 157 6.94 -8.97 -0.75
C LEU A 157 7.75 -9.74 -1.80
N PHE A 158 8.89 -10.28 -1.40
CA PHE A 158 9.69 -11.16 -2.23
C PHE A 158 9.69 -12.56 -1.63
N PHE A 159 9.39 -13.54 -2.47
CA PHE A 159 9.43 -14.97 -2.15
C PHE A 159 10.58 -15.57 -2.96
N PRO A 160 11.70 -15.95 -2.33
CA PRO A 160 12.91 -16.33 -3.06
C PRO A 160 12.95 -17.78 -3.51
N ALA A 161 12.09 -18.65 -2.96
CA ALA A 161 12.03 -20.07 -3.27
C ALA A 161 10.81 -20.71 -2.61
N SER A 162 10.40 -21.86 -3.12
CA SER A 162 9.49 -22.79 -2.47
C SER A 162 10.25 -23.69 -1.46
N GLN A 163 9.56 -24.63 -0.83
CA GLN A 163 10.14 -25.62 0.10
C GLN A 163 10.48 -26.96 -0.57
N GLY A 164 10.51 -27.00 -1.91
CA GLY A 164 10.93 -28.19 -2.66
C GLY A 164 10.19 -28.44 -3.97
N ALA A 165 9.23 -27.59 -4.33
CA ALA A 165 8.54 -27.62 -5.61
C ALA A 165 9.19 -26.67 -6.64
N ASP A 166 8.85 -26.84 -7.91
CA ASP A 166 9.32 -25.98 -8.99
C ASP A 166 8.61 -24.60 -9.02
N THR A 167 7.47 -24.48 -8.33
CA THR A 167 6.67 -23.25 -8.25
C THR A 167 6.28 -22.92 -6.81
N THR A 168 6.08 -21.63 -6.56
CA THR A 168 5.55 -21.12 -5.29
C THR A 168 4.11 -20.69 -5.49
N ARG A 169 3.24 -21.05 -4.54
CA ARG A 169 1.82 -20.68 -4.58
C ARG A 169 1.37 -19.94 -3.33
N ILE A 170 0.59 -18.88 -3.53
CA ILE A 170 0.07 -17.97 -2.51
C ILE A 170 -1.46 -17.96 -2.59
N TYR A 171 -2.13 -18.16 -1.45
CA TYR A 171 -3.60 -18.13 -1.38
C TYR A 171 -4.14 -16.87 -0.73
N TYR A 172 -3.39 -16.30 0.21
CA TYR A 172 -3.84 -15.17 0.99
C TYR A 172 -2.67 -14.27 1.38
N VAL A 173 -2.85 -12.96 1.16
CA VAL A 173 -2.00 -11.90 1.67
C VAL A 173 -2.87 -10.85 2.36
N GLY A 174 -2.60 -10.60 3.63
CA GLY A 174 -3.26 -9.56 4.42
C GLY A 174 -2.26 -8.80 5.28
N PHE A 175 -2.67 -7.66 5.82
CA PHE A 175 -1.83 -6.86 6.69
C PHE A 175 -2.62 -6.34 7.88
N LEU A 176 -1.92 -6.24 9.01
CA LEU A 176 -2.40 -5.58 10.22
C LEU A 176 -1.54 -4.35 10.51
N GLY A 177 -2.17 -3.25 10.91
CA GLY A 177 -1.49 -2.00 11.23
C GLY A 177 -2.44 -0.82 11.38
N GLN A 178 -1.86 0.37 11.49
CA GLN A 178 -2.63 1.61 11.64
C GLN A 178 -2.50 2.43 10.37
N TRP A 179 -3.64 2.75 9.75
CA TRP A 179 -3.69 3.62 8.58
C TRP A 179 -3.89 5.08 8.99
N SER A 180 -3.25 5.99 8.26
CA SER A 180 -3.46 7.42 8.37
C SER A 180 -3.59 8.06 6.98
N GLU A 181 -4.43 9.10 6.91
CA GLU A 181 -4.64 9.85 5.67
C GLU A 181 -3.36 10.60 5.28
N ARG A 182 -2.97 10.46 4.01
CA ARG A 182 -1.81 11.17 3.47
C ARG A 182 -2.22 12.58 3.07
N LYS A 183 -1.80 13.58 3.86
CA LYS A 183 -1.85 14.99 3.43
C LYS A 183 -0.76 15.22 2.39
N PHE A 184 -1.13 15.26 1.11
CA PHE A 184 -0.22 15.73 0.07
C PHE A 184 -0.03 17.24 0.22
N GLU A 185 1.05 17.66 0.87
CA GLU A 185 1.52 19.04 0.75
C GLU A 185 2.38 19.12 -0.51
N PRO A 186 1.92 19.77 -1.60
CA PRO A 186 2.75 19.94 -2.77
C PRO A 186 3.95 20.81 -2.38
N VAL A 187 5.15 20.27 -2.56
CA VAL A 187 6.38 21.07 -2.47
C VAL A 187 6.32 22.07 -3.63
N LEU A 188 5.80 23.26 -3.36
CA LEU A 188 5.96 24.42 -4.23
C LEU A 188 7.45 24.74 -4.26
N THR A 189 8.17 24.12 -5.20
CA THR A 189 9.51 24.55 -5.56
C THR A 189 9.38 25.93 -6.20
N VAL A 190 9.35 26.97 -5.39
CA VAL A 190 9.63 28.33 -5.83
C VAL A 190 11.10 28.31 -6.24
N TYR A 191 11.35 28.15 -7.53
CA TYR A 191 12.64 28.47 -8.12
C TYR A 191 12.83 29.98 -7.95
N GLU A 192 13.54 30.38 -6.89
CA GLU A 192 14.06 31.75 -6.77
C GLU A 192 15.17 31.92 -7.82
N SER A 193 14.79 32.06 -9.09
CA SER A 193 15.64 32.68 -10.08
C SER A 193 15.72 34.17 -9.71
N LYS A 194 16.64 34.54 -8.83
CA LYS A 194 17.12 35.92 -8.71
C LYS A 194 18.13 36.13 -9.84
N PRO A 195 17.77 36.75 -10.97
CA PRO A 195 18.77 37.25 -11.90
C PRO A 195 19.59 38.31 -11.15
N ASN A 196 20.86 37.99 -10.86
CA ASN A 196 21.80 38.95 -10.31
C ASN A 196 22.11 39.96 -11.43
N LEU A 197 21.53 41.16 -11.35
CA LEU A 197 21.61 42.21 -12.37
C LEU A 197 22.97 42.95 -12.33
N ALA A 198 24.07 42.22 -12.12
CA ALA A 198 25.42 42.76 -11.98
C ALA A 198 26.38 42.32 -13.09
N ASP A 199 25.90 41.58 -14.09
CA ASP A 199 26.74 41.10 -15.19
C ASP A 199 26.08 41.43 -16.54
N HIS A 200 26.16 42.70 -16.92
CA HIS A 200 26.04 43.11 -18.32
C HIS A 200 27.02 44.27 -18.53
N ASP A 201 28.13 43.95 -19.18
CA ASP A 201 29.21 44.86 -19.53
C ASP A 201 28.72 45.98 -20.47
N LYS A 202 29.26 47.18 -20.28
CA LYS A 202 28.88 48.40 -21.02
C LYS A 202 29.24 48.26 -22.50
N ILE A 203 28.23 48.27 -23.37
CA ILE A 203 28.42 48.63 -24.78
C ILE A 203 28.17 50.12 -24.96
N GLN A 204 29.25 50.83 -25.25
CA GLN A 204 29.36 52.25 -25.51
C GLN A 204 29.00 52.57 -26.96
N GLY A 205 28.01 53.45 -27.19
CA GLY A 205 27.89 54.23 -28.42
C GLY A 205 26.54 54.15 -29.15
N MET A 206 25.69 55.17 -28.99
CA MET A 206 25.27 56.13 -30.03
C MET A 206 24.12 57.00 -29.47
N ASN A 207 24.33 58.30 -29.30
CA ASN A 207 23.26 59.27 -29.04
C ASN A 207 22.96 60.08 -30.32
N GLU A 208 22.00 59.60 -31.10
CA GLU A 208 21.41 60.37 -32.20
C GLU A 208 20.47 61.45 -31.63
N ASN A 209 20.94 62.70 -31.61
CA ASN A 209 20.10 63.86 -31.31
C ASN A 209 19.49 64.41 -32.61
N TRP A 210 18.33 63.89 -33.00
CA TRP A 210 17.51 64.40 -34.11
C TRP A 210 16.32 65.19 -33.57
N SER A 211 16.36 66.52 -33.68
CA SER A 211 15.23 67.41 -33.35
C SER A 211 14.72 68.09 -34.61
N THR A 212 13.43 67.95 -34.89
CA THR A 212 12.66 68.77 -35.85
C THR A 212 11.25 69.03 -35.28
N PRO A 213 10.42 69.89 -35.88
CA PRO A 213 10.53 71.36 -35.89
C PRO A 213 9.22 72.03 -35.41
N ALA A 214 9.20 73.35 -35.18
CA ALA A 214 7.99 74.16 -35.37
C ALA A 214 8.29 75.67 -35.41
N SER A 215 7.78 76.28 -36.47
CA SER A 215 7.78 77.69 -36.84
C SER A 215 6.54 78.45 -36.35
N GLY A 216 6.65 79.78 -36.20
CA GLY A 216 5.55 80.74 -36.04
C GLY A 216 5.54 81.34 -34.63
N SER A 217 5.69 82.65 -34.41
CA SER A 217 5.20 83.81 -35.18
C SER A 217 6.03 85.05 -34.85
#